data_AF-A0A1M5BRX9-F1
#
_entry.id   AF-A0A1M5BRX9-F1
#
_cell.length_a   1.000
_cell.length_b   1.000
_cell.length_c   1.000
_cell.angle_alpha   90.00
_cell.angle_beta   90.00
_cell.angle_gamma   90.00
#
_symmetry.space_group_name_H-M   'P 1'
#
loop_
_entity.id
_entity.type
_entity.pdbx_description
1 polymer ?
#
loop_
_entity_poly.entity_id
_entity_poly.type
_entity_poly.pdbx_seq_one_letter_code
_entity_poly.pdbx_strand_id
1 'polypeptide(L)' 'LAGAKHDVFSDVALGAIASHSRGWPRLVNNLATHCLLCGYQAKKELIDEEVVRLAIQEMGL' A
#
# COMPACT_ATOMS: atom_id res chain seq x y z
N LEU A 1 -11.47 1.22 -9.30
CA LEU A 1 -10.77 2.22 -8.45
C LEU A 1 -11.70 3.41 -8.27
N ALA A 2 -11.73 4.06 -7.11
CA ALA A 2 -12.68 5.12 -6.73
C ALA A 2 -12.55 6.40 -7.58
N GLY A 3 -12.84 6.32 -8.87
CA GLY A 3 -12.73 7.43 -9.83
C GLY A 3 -11.31 7.74 -10.32
N ALA A 4 -10.27 7.08 -9.81
CA ALA A 4 -8.90 7.26 -10.30
C ALA A 4 -8.79 6.80 -11.77
N LYS A 5 -8.20 7.65 -12.61
CA LYS A 5 -7.91 7.38 -14.04
C LYS A 5 -6.48 6.86 -14.26
N HIS A 6 -5.70 6.74 -13.19
CA HIS A 6 -4.34 6.25 -13.18
C HIS A 6 -4.21 5.14 -12.13
N ASP A 7 -3.15 4.34 -12.26
CA ASP A 7 -2.85 3.31 -11.28
C ASP A 7 -2.38 3.96 -9.98
N VAL A 8 -3.06 3.60 -8.89
CA VAL A 8 -2.71 4.07 -7.55
C VAL A 8 -1.62 3.19 -6.93
N PHE A 9 -1.61 1.91 -7.25
CA PHE A 9 -0.61 0.96 -6.79
C PHE A 9 0.14 0.38 -7.98
N SER A 10 1.46 0.30 -7.86
CA SER A 10 2.28 -0.51 -8.78
C SER A 10 2.06 -2.01 -8.56
N ASP A 11 2.30 -2.83 -9.58
CA ASP A 11 2.21 -4.28 -9.47
C ASP A 11 3.11 -4.85 -8.36
N VAL A 12 4.30 -4.25 -8.19
CA VAL A 12 5.24 -4.63 -7.12
C VAL A 12 4.65 -4.33 -5.74
N ALA A 13 4.01 -3.17 -5.56
CA ALA A 13 3.35 -2.82 -4.30
C ALA A 13 2.19 -3.78 -4.00
N LEU A 14 1.38 -4.14 -4.99
CA LEU A 14 0.30 -5.13 -4.83
C LEU A 14 0.86 -6.50 -4.40
N GLY A 15 1.95 -6.95 -5.02
CA GLY A 15 2.64 -8.19 -4.64
C GLY A 15 3.17 -8.15 -3.20
N ALA A 16 3.75 -7.03 -2.77
CA ALA A 16 4.26 -6.84 -1.42
C ALA A 16 3.13 -6.86 -0.37
N ILE A 17 2.01 -6.17 -0.64
CA ILE A 17 0.82 -6.16 0.23
C ILE A 17 0.23 -7.57 0.34
N ALA A 18 0.08 -8.29 -0.78
CA ALA A 18 -0.43 -9.65 -0.78
C ALA A 18 0.47 -10.61 0.02
N SER A 19 1.79 -10.48 -0.13
CA SER A 19 2.78 -11.31 0.56
C SER A 19 2.77 -11.08 2.08
N HIS A 20 2.81 -9.82 2.52
CA HIS A 20 2.82 -9.49 3.96
C HIS A 20 1.46 -9.77 4.62
N SER A 21 0.36 -9.59 3.88
CA SER A 21 -0.96 -9.92 4.38
C SER A 21 -1.26 -11.40 4.48
N ARG A 22 -0.48 -12.26 3.83
CA ARG A 22 -0.75 -13.71 3.71
C ARG A 22 -2.18 -14.00 3.22
N GLY A 23 -2.76 -13.09 2.44
CA GLY A 23 -4.12 -13.18 1.91
C GLY A 23 -5.24 -12.90 2.91
N TRP A 24 -4.96 -12.45 4.14
CA TRP A 24 -5.99 -12.10 5.11
C TRP A 24 -6.69 -10.78 4.70
N PRO A 25 -7.98 -10.79 4.34
CA PRO A 25 -8.62 -9.61 3.73
C PRO A 25 -8.58 -8.36 4.59
N ARG A 26 -8.69 -8.52 5.90
CA ARG A 26 -8.60 -7.39 6.85
C ARG A 26 -7.19 -6.82 6.93
N LEU A 27 -6.15 -7.65 6.85
CA LEU A 27 -4.77 -7.17 6.84
C LEU A 27 -4.43 -6.48 5.52
N VAL A 28 -4.91 -7.02 4.38
CA VAL A 28 -4.80 -6.37 3.06
C VAL A 28 -5.37 -4.96 3.12
N ASN A 29 -6.60 -4.81 3.61
CA ASN A 29 -7.28 -3.51 3.68
C ASN A 29 -6.54 -2.52 4.59
N ASN A 30 -6.07 -2.99 5.75
CA ASN A 30 -5.29 -2.16 6.66
C ASN A 30 -3.98 -1.70 5.99
N LEU A 31 -3.18 -2.63 5.45
CA LEU A 31 -1.93 -2.31 4.75
C LEU A 31 -2.17 -1.32 3.61
N ALA A 32 -3.18 -1.56 2.76
CA ALA A 32 -3.50 -0.65 1.66
C ALA A 32 -3.86 0.76 2.16
N THR A 33 -4.63 0.86 3.24
CA THR A 33 -5.00 2.15 3.84
C THR A 33 -3.77 2.90 4.38
N HIS A 34 -2.88 2.21 5.09
CA HIS A 34 -1.63 2.79 5.56
C HIS A 34 -0.71 3.20 4.41
N CYS A 35 -0.61 2.39 3.34
CA CYS A 35 0.15 2.74 2.15
C CYS A 35 -0.36 4.04 1.51
N LEU A 36 -1.69 4.21 1.38
CA LEU A 36 -2.27 5.45 0.84
C LEU A 36 -1.93 6.66 1.71
N LEU A 37 -1.94 6.50 3.04
CA LEU A 37 -1.57 7.56 3.99
C LEU A 37 -0.07 7.90 3.89
N CYS A 38 0.81 6.91 3.90
CA CYS A 38 2.26 7.10 3.75
C CYS A 38 2.60 7.72 2.38
N GLY A 39 1.95 7.28 1.31
CA GLY A 39 2.13 7.82 -0.04
C GLY A 39 1.73 9.30 -0.12
N TYR A 40 0.60 9.66 0.50
CA TYR A 40 0.17 11.05 0.61
C TYR A 40 1.20 11.91 1.38
N GLN A 41 1.68 11.43 2.53
CA GLN A 41 2.71 12.11 3.32
C GLN A 41 4.01 12.30 2.53
N ALA A 42 4.40 11.29 1.75
CA ALA A 42 5.57 11.30 0.88
C ALA A 42 5.36 12.09 -0.43
N LYS A 43 4.16 12.66 -0.65
CA LYS A 43 3.77 13.33 -1.91
C LYS A 43 3.98 12.46 -3.15
N LYS A 44 3.80 11.14 -3.01
CA LYS A 44 3.85 10.17 -4.12
C LYS A 44 2.45 9.92 -4.64
N GLU A 45 2.27 10.09 -5.94
CA GLU A 45 1.00 9.79 -6.63
C GLU A 45 0.82 8.29 -6.88
N LEU A 46 1.93 7.55 -7.02
CA LEU A 46 1.97 6.10 -7.19
C LEU A 46 2.51 5.43 -5.93
N ILE A 47 1.79 4.46 -5.40
CA ILE A 47 2.25 3.59 -4.33
C ILE A 47 3.19 2.53 -4.91
N ASP A 48 4.47 2.69 -4.59
CA ASP A 48 5.54 1.76 -4.91
C ASP A 48 5.92 0.88 -3.72
N GLU A 49 6.86 -0.03 -3.93
CA GLU A 49 7.34 -0.94 -2.88
C GLU A 49 7.94 -0.20 -1.66
N GLU A 50 8.51 0.99 -1.86
CA GLU A 50 9.08 1.79 -0.78
C GLU A 50 8.00 2.32 0.15
N VAL A 51 6.89 2.81 -0.40
CA VAL A 51 5.73 3.22 0.41
C VAL A 51 5.13 2.05 1.17
N VAL A 52 5.08 0.87 0.57
CA VAL A 52 4.60 -0.34 1.26
C VAL A 52 5.52 -0.70 2.43
N ARG A 53 6.85 -0.64 2.24
CA ARG A 53 7.81 -0.86 3.34
C ARG A 53 7.63 0.14 4.48
N LEU A 54 7.44 1.43 4.16
CA LEU A 54 7.19 2.46 5.17
C LEU A 54 5.90 2.18 5.95
N ALA A 55 4.82 1.81 5.24
CA ALA A 55 3.55 1.47 5.87
C ALA A 55 3.65 0.26 6.80
N ILE A 56 4.38 -0.79 6.40
CA ILE A 56 4.62 -1.98 7.25
C ILE A 56 5.36 -1.58 8.53
N GLN A 57 6.42 -0.77 8.41
CA GLN A 57 7.19 -0.28 9.56
C GLN A 57 6.33 0.56 10.51
N GLU A 58 5.46 1.44 10.00
CA GLU A 58 4.55 2.24 10.84
C GLU A 58 3.48 1.39 11.55
N MET A 59 3.03 0.30 10.93
CA MET A 59 2.08 -0.63 11.54
C MET A 59 2.71 -1.52 12.63
N GLY A 60 4.04 -1.52 12.78
CA GLY A 60 4.76 -2.43 13.68
C GLY A 60 4.68 -3.89 13.24
N LEU A 61 4.49 -4.13 11.95
CA LEU A 61 4.43 -5.46 11.32
C LEU A 61 5.79 -5.90 10.77
#